data_AF-A0A536ZDN1-F1
#
_entry.id   AF-A0A536ZDN1-F1
#
_cell.length_a   1.000
_cell.length_b   1.000
_cell.length_c   1.000
_cell.angle_alpha   90.00
_cell.angle_beta   90.00
_cell.angle_gamma   90.00
#
_symmetry.space_group_name_H-M   'P 1'
#
loop_
_entity.id
_entity.type
_entity.pdbx_description
1 polymer ?
#
loop_
_entity_poly.entity_id
_entity_poly.type
_entity_poly.pdbx_seq_one_letter_code
_entity_poly.pdbx_strand_id
1 'polypeptide(L)' 'MESLRETGLSEAEIFDATVFIAFRLAFLTVNDSLGARPDWQLADAAPAEVRRAITYGRPIEDRC' A
#
# COMPACT_ATOMS: atom_id res chain seq x y z
N MET A 1 -9.74 -16.29 -9.34
CA MET A 1 -8.43 -16.81 -9.79
C MET A 1 -8.44 -17.09 -11.27
N GLU A 2 -9.47 -17.75 -11.82
CA GLU A 2 -9.57 -17.99 -13.27
C GLU A 2 -9.50 -16.70 -14.10
N SER A 3 -10.23 -15.66 -13.69
CA SER A 3 -10.17 -14.34 -14.33
C SER A 3 -8.78 -13.67 -14.33
N LEU A 4 -7.88 -14.04 -13.42
CA LEU A 4 -6.49 -13.54 -13.41
C LEU A 4 -5.60 -14.35 -14.34
N ARG A 5 -5.92 -15.63 -14.57
CA ARG A 5 -5.21 -16.46 -15.56
C ARG A 5 -5.55 -16.02 -16.97
N GLU A 6 -6.81 -15.66 -17.21
CA GLU A 6 -7.29 -15.13 -18.48
C GLU A 6 -6.55 -13.85 -18.92
N THR A 7 -5.93 -13.11 -17.98
CA THR A 7 -5.07 -11.95 -18.30
C THR A 7 -3.63 -12.33 -18.62
N GLY A 8 -3.29 -13.62 -18.65
CA GLY A 8 -1.95 -14.14 -18.97
C GLY A 8 -1.01 -14.33 -17.77
N LEU A 9 -1.50 -14.19 -16.53
CA LEU A 9 -0.68 -14.43 -15.34
C LEU A 9 -0.53 -15.93 -15.07
N SER A 10 0.70 -16.36 -14.75
CA SER A 10 0.99 -17.72 -14.31
C SER A 10 0.47 -18.00 -12.89
N GLU A 11 0.37 -19.28 -12.53
CA GLU A 11 0.07 -19.71 -11.15
C GLU A 11 1.00 -19.06 -10.13
N ALA A 12 2.30 -19.06 -10.43
CA ALA A 12 3.34 -18.58 -9.54
C ALA A 12 3.21 -17.06 -9.32
N GLU A 13 3.00 -16.29 -10.39
CA GLU A 13 2.80 -14.84 -10.28
C GLU A 13 1.55 -14.48 -9.48
N ILE A 14 0.45 -15.24 -9.67
CA ILE A 14 -0.78 -15.05 -8.88
C ILE A 14 -0.51 -15.35 -7.41
N PHE A 15 0.20 -16.43 -7.11
CA PHE A 15 0.56 -16.80 -5.75
C PHE A 15 1.45 -15.75 -5.10
N ASP A 16 2.52 -15.33 -5.77
CA ASP A 16 3.49 -14.34 -5.28
C ASP A 16 2.81 -13.00 -4.99
N ALA A 17 1.97 -12.52 -5.92
CA ALA A 17 1.21 -11.29 -5.72
C ALA A 17 0.24 -11.41 -4.53
N THR A 18 -0.42 -12.56 -4.38
CA THR A 18 -1.36 -12.81 -3.27
C THR A 18 -0.63 -12.79 -1.93
N VAL A 19 0.50 -13.49 -1.82
CA VAL A 19 1.30 -13.55 -0.60
C VAL A 19 1.86 -12.18 -0.25
N PHE A 20 2.37 -11.44 -1.24
CA PHE A 20 2.85 -10.07 -1.06
C PHE A 20 1.75 -9.15 -0.51
N ILE A 21 0.56 -9.17 -1.12
CA ILE A 21 -0.59 -8.36 -0.68
C ILE A 21 -1.03 -8.77 0.73
N ALA A 22 -1.09 -10.07 1.03
CA ALA A 22 -1.47 -10.57 2.35
C ALA A 22 -0.54 -10.05 3.45
N PHE A 23 0.79 -10.13 3.24
CA PHE A 23 1.76 -9.59 4.19
C PHE A 23 1.65 -8.06 4.32
N ARG A 24 1.46 -7.35 3.20
CA ARG A 24 1.25 -5.90 3.22
C ARG A 24 0.02 -5.52 4.05
N LEU A 25 -1.08 -6.24 3.89
CA LEU A 25 -2.31 -6.02 4.66
C LEU A 25 -2.09 -6.32 6.15
N ALA A 26 -1.40 -7.41 6.49
CA ALA A 26 -1.08 -7.72 7.89
C ALA A 26 -0.29 -6.57 8.55
N PHE A 27 0.71 -6.03 7.85
CA PHE A 27 1.49 -4.89 8.32
C PHE A 27 0.64 -3.63 8.49
N LEU A 28 -0.21 -3.32 7.50
CA LEU A 28 -1.11 -2.16 7.56
C LEU A 28 -2.06 -2.25 8.76
N THR A 29 -2.61 -3.43 9.04
CA THR A 29 -3.51 -3.66 10.18
C THR A 29 -2.82 -3.39 11.51
N VAL A 30 -1.57 -3.85 11.68
CA VAL A 30 -0.80 -3.58 12.90
C VAL A 30 -0.47 -2.09 13.03
N ASN A 31 -0.03 -1.44 11.96
CA ASN A 31 0.26 0.00 12.01
C ASN A 31 -0.99 0.83 12.30
N ASP A 32 -2.15 0.42 11.78
CA ASP A 32 -3.42 1.08 12.05
C ASP A 32 -3.85 0.90 13.52
N SER A 33 -3.67 -0.30 14.10
CA SER A 33 -3.99 -0.53 15.52
C SER A 33 -3.10 0.27 16.48
N LEU A 34 -1.87 0.59 16.05
CA LEU A 34 -0.94 1.47 16.79
C LEU A 34 -1.21 2.96 16.56
N GLY A 35 -2.12 3.33 15.65
CA GLY A 35 -2.38 4.72 15.29
C GLY A 35 -1.24 5.39 14.52
N ALA A 36 -0.33 4.62 13.93
CA ALA A 36 0.86 5.14 13.26
C ALA A 36 0.47 6.04 12.08
N ARG A 37 1.03 7.26 12.03
CA ARG A 37 0.86 8.18 10.89
C ARG A 37 1.95 7.90 9.85
N PRO A 38 1.72 8.22 8.56
CA PRO A 38 2.77 8.06 7.55
C PRO A 38 3.86 9.12 7.73
N ASP A 39 5.11 8.70 7.67
CA ASP A 39 6.28 9.57 7.79
C ASP A 39 6.31 10.68 6.72
N TRP A 40 6.85 11.85 7.06
CA TRP A 40 6.94 12.98 6.14
C TRP A 40 7.84 12.70 4.92
N GLN A 41 8.83 11.83 5.05
CA GLN A 41 9.71 11.40 3.95
C GLN A 41 8.94 10.66 2.86
N LEU A 42 7.93 9.86 3.24
CA LEU A 42 7.08 9.16 2.29
C LEU A 42 6.26 10.15 1.46
N ALA A 43 5.75 11.20 2.11
CA ALA A 43 5.03 12.27 1.42
C ALA A 43 5.97 13.05 0.50
N ASP A 44 7.23 13.30 0.87
CA ASP A 44 8.18 14.03 0.01
C ASP A 44 8.65 13.21 -1.20
N ALA A 45 8.77 11.89 -1.06
CA ALA A 45 9.16 11.01 -2.16
C ALA A 45 8.05 10.87 -3.23
N ALA A 46 6.78 11.14 -2.87
CA ALA A 46 5.66 11.00 -3.78
C ALA A 46 5.57 12.19 -4.77
N PRO A 47 5.29 11.95 -6.06
CA PRO A 47 5.02 13.02 -7.02
C PRO A 47 3.91 13.95 -6.55
N ALA A 48 4.03 15.25 -6.85
CA ALA A 48 3.11 16.27 -6.35
C ALA A 48 1.65 16.03 -6.78
N GLU A 49 1.43 15.47 -7.97
CA GLU A 49 0.12 15.06 -8.48
C GLU A 49 -0.51 13.99 -7.61
N VAL A 50 0.27 12.99 -7.19
CA VAL A 50 -0.21 11.89 -6.33
C VAL A 50 -0.60 12.43 -4.96
N ARG A 51 0.22 13.31 -4.36
CA ARG A 51 -0.10 13.91 -3.06
C ARG A 51 -1.39 14.74 -3.08
N ARG A 52 -1.63 15.44 -4.18
CA ARG A 52 -2.87 16.23 -4.36
C ARG A 52 -4.09 15.36 -4.59
N ALA A 53 -3.92 14.20 -5.23
CA ALA A 53 -5.02 13.29 -5.53
C ALA A 53 -5.48 12.47 -4.31
N ILE A 54 -4.59 12.20 -3.36
CA ILE A 54 -4.92 11.41 -2.16
C ILE A 54 -5.51 12.35 -1.09
N THR A 55 -6.84 12.35 -1.00
CA THR A 55 -7.61 13.16 -0.02
C THR A 55 -8.19 12.33 1.14
N TYR A 56 -7.74 11.09 1.30
CA TYR A 56 -8.25 10.14 2.30
C TYR A 56 -7.09 9.50 3.07
N GLY A 57 -7.41 8.90 4.22
CA GLY A 57 -6.43 8.26 5.11
C GLY A 57 -6.03 9.13 6.30
N ARG A 58 -4.95 8.75 6.96
CA ARG A 58 -4.42 9.46 8.15
C ARG A 58 -3.52 10.63 7.72
N PRO A 59 -3.47 11.72 8.50
CA PRO A 59 -2.56 12.82 8.22
C PRO A 59 -1.09 12.37 8.32
N ILE A 60 -0.24 12.97 7.49
CA ILE A 60 1.22 12.78 7.52
C ILE A 60 1.78 13.29 8.84
N GLU A 61 2.88 12.69 9.29
CA GLU A 61 3.61 13.20 10.46
C GLU A 61 4.21 14.58 10.22
N ASP A 62 4.27 15.36 11.29
CA ASP A 62 4.91 16.67 11.26
C ASP A 62 6.42 16.49 11.11
N ARG A 63 7.06 17.45 10.45
CA ARG A 63 8.52 17.48 10.39
C ARG A 63 9.04 17.91 11.77
N CYS A 64 9.79 17.04 12.43
CA CYS A 64 10.62 17.41 13.59
C CYS A 64 11.87 18.18 13.16
#